data_AF-A0A820NKA7-F1
#
_entry.id   AF-A0A820NKA7-F1
#
_cell.length_a   1.000
_cell.length_b   1.000
_cell.length_c   1.000
_cell.angle_alpha   90.00
_cell.angle_beta   90.00
_cell.angle_gamma   90.00
#
_symmetry.space_group_name_H-M   'P 1'
#
loop_
_entity.id
_entity.type
_entity.pdbx_description
1 polymer ?
#
loop_
_entity_poly.entity_id
_entity_poly.type
_entity_poly.pdbx_seq_one_letter_code
_entity_poly.pdbx_strand_id
1 'polypeptide(L)'
;VLRDNIWNEWLKKEMIQLLPTAYDLFKKLPKLLTTCSIDVQKHIGSLDSMETLKYFIKMLPTQNDLDPYFNSFIDKAIKGLMGCIQLPIISEKDQDNIQWVSPTQCVFVRDSFIRQIFTSDLLLSHFNNYYLNEQFVNECDENILIKLGCRRLDFSTILKLIKTLYTQNDQEYSTKTTTIEQSFINFIL
;
A
#
# COMPACT_ATOMS: atom_id res chain seq x y z
N VAL A 1 24.27 -23.99 -15.88
CA VAL A 1 23.09 -24.46 -15.11
C VAL A 1 21.90 -24.45 -16.06
N LEU A 2 21.28 -25.62 -16.32
CA LEU A 2 20.10 -25.72 -17.20
C LEU A 2 18.97 -24.91 -16.56
N ARG A 3 18.71 -23.73 -17.11
CA ARG A 3 17.69 -22.79 -16.61
C ARG A 3 16.29 -23.41 -16.71
N ASP A 4 16.03 -24.25 -17.69
CA ASP A 4 14.71 -24.83 -17.96
C ASP A 4 14.56 -26.29 -17.45
N ASN A 5 14.93 -26.54 -16.19
CA ASN A 5 14.67 -27.83 -15.55
C ASN A 5 13.31 -27.77 -14.80
N ILE A 6 12.55 -28.87 -14.81
CA ILE A 6 11.32 -29.10 -14.04
C ILE A 6 11.48 -28.67 -12.57
N TRP A 7 12.65 -28.87 -11.97
CA TRP A 7 12.95 -28.41 -10.62
C TRP A 7 12.90 -26.89 -10.45
N ASN A 8 13.38 -26.12 -11.44
CA ASN A 8 13.33 -24.66 -11.38
C ASN A 8 11.89 -24.14 -11.56
N GLU A 9 11.08 -24.80 -12.39
CA GLU A 9 9.66 -24.46 -12.57
C GLU A 9 8.83 -24.83 -11.33
N TRP A 10 9.12 -25.96 -10.69
CA TRP A 10 8.55 -26.30 -9.39
C TRP A 10 8.92 -25.27 -8.33
N LEU A 11 10.22 -24.93 -8.22
CA LEU A 11 10.70 -23.94 -7.27
C LEU A 11 10.02 -22.58 -7.48
N LYS A 12 9.89 -22.10 -8.73
CA LYS A 12 9.17 -20.87 -9.05
C LYS A 12 7.72 -20.88 -8.55
N LYS A 13 7.01 -22.02 -8.62
CA LYS A 13 5.62 -22.14 -8.14
C LYS A 13 5.55 -22.07 -6.63
N GLU A 14 6.40 -22.82 -5.94
CA GLU A 14 6.44 -22.85 -4.46
C GLU A 14 6.83 -21.48 -3.91
N MET A 15 7.82 -20.82 -4.52
CA MET A 15 8.31 -19.54 -4.05
C MET A 15 7.23 -18.45 -4.04
N ILE A 16 6.17 -18.55 -4.88
CA ILE A 16 5.10 -17.53 -4.93
C ILE A 16 4.33 -17.51 -3.61
N GLN A 17 4.19 -18.66 -2.96
CA GLN A 17 3.49 -18.79 -1.69
C GLN A 17 4.40 -18.51 -0.48
N LEU A 18 5.73 -18.50 -0.66
CA LEU A 18 6.66 -18.29 0.44
C LEU A 18 6.51 -16.91 1.07
N LEU A 19 6.34 -15.83 0.29
CA LEU A 19 6.21 -14.48 0.86
C LEU A 19 4.94 -14.31 1.70
N PRO A 20 3.73 -14.67 1.22
CA PRO A 20 2.54 -14.66 2.07
C PRO A 20 2.69 -15.55 3.32
N THR A 21 3.25 -16.75 3.17
CA THR A 21 3.45 -17.68 4.30
C THR A 21 4.42 -17.10 5.33
N ALA A 22 5.53 -16.52 4.87
CA ALA A 22 6.50 -15.86 5.73
C ALA A 22 5.87 -14.65 6.42
N TYR A 23 5.06 -13.84 5.73
CA TYR A 23 4.34 -12.73 6.32
C TYR A 23 3.43 -13.17 7.47
N ASP A 24 2.65 -14.24 7.28
CA ASP A 24 1.75 -14.78 8.32
C ASP A 24 2.50 -15.26 9.56
N LEU A 25 3.72 -15.77 9.40
CA LEU A 25 4.60 -16.13 10.50
C LEU A 25 5.20 -14.89 11.18
N PHE A 26 5.67 -13.93 10.40
CA PHE A 26 6.22 -12.67 10.91
C PHE A 26 5.18 -11.89 11.72
N LYS A 27 3.92 -11.82 11.27
CA LYS A 27 2.84 -11.13 11.99
C LYS A 27 2.60 -11.70 13.40
N LYS A 28 2.94 -12.97 13.63
CA LYS A 28 2.81 -13.64 14.93
C LYS A 28 4.05 -13.45 15.81
N LEU A 29 5.16 -12.97 15.26
CA LEU A 29 6.45 -12.86 15.94
C LEU A 29 6.40 -12.02 17.22
N PRO A 30 5.77 -10.83 17.28
CA PRO A 30 5.65 -10.06 18.53
C PRO A 30 5.03 -10.90 19.66
N LYS A 31 3.94 -11.60 19.36
CA LYS A 31 3.24 -12.45 20.34
C LYS A 31 4.06 -13.67 20.74
N LEU A 32 4.85 -14.23 19.83
CA LEU A 32 5.75 -15.34 20.16
C LEU A 32 6.88 -14.88 21.08
N LEU A 33 7.47 -13.71 20.81
CA LEU A 33 8.53 -13.13 21.64
C LEU A 33 8.04 -12.82 23.06
N THR A 34 6.80 -12.36 23.24
CA THR A 34 6.24 -12.15 24.59
C THR A 34 6.03 -13.44 25.38
N THR A 35 5.95 -14.59 24.72
CA THR A 35 5.87 -15.91 25.37
C THR A 35 7.24 -16.57 25.61
N CYS A 36 8.32 -16.01 25.06
CA CYS A 36 9.68 -16.52 25.27
C CYS A 36 10.21 -16.19 26.68
N SER A 37 11.29 -16.87 27.09
CA SER A 37 11.94 -16.60 28.36
C SER A 37 12.46 -15.16 28.45
N ILE A 38 12.55 -14.65 29.68
CA ILE A 38 13.00 -13.28 29.98
C ILE A 38 14.42 -13.03 29.43
N ASP A 39 15.27 -14.04 29.38
CA ASP A 39 16.63 -13.93 28.85
C ASP A 39 16.64 -13.73 27.33
N VAL A 40 15.72 -14.39 26.62
CA VAL A 40 15.53 -14.21 25.16
C VAL A 40 14.96 -12.82 24.87
N GLN A 41 14.00 -12.35 25.67
CA GLN A 41 13.43 -11.01 25.55
C GLN A 41 14.48 -9.90 25.79
N LYS A 42 15.40 -10.10 26.74
CA LYS A 42 16.51 -9.16 26.99
C LYS A 42 17.50 -9.08 25.85
N HIS A 43 17.73 -10.16 25.10
CA HIS A 43 18.68 -10.18 23.99
C HIS A 43 18.08 -9.72 22.65
N ILE A 44 16.79 -9.96 22.41
CA ILE A 44 16.11 -9.60 21.15
C ILE A 44 15.46 -8.21 21.23
N GLY A 45 15.15 -7.72 22.43
CA GLY A 45 14.36 -6.51 22.63
C GLY A 45 12.86 -6.75 22.43
N SER A 46 12.05 -5.70 22.59
CA SER A 46 10.62 -5.73 22.26
C SER A 46 10.41 -5.36 20.80
N LEU A 47 10.03 -6.32 19.96
CA LEU A 47 9.56 -6.04 18.60
C LEU A 47 8.05 -5.75 18.66
N ASP A 48 7.65 -4.55 18.27
CA ASP A 48 6.23 -4.25 18.06
C ASP A 48 5.76 -4.67 16.65
N SER A 49 4.45 -4.57 16.39
CA SER A 49 3.87 -4.93 15.10
C SER A 49 4.40 -4.09 13.92
N MET A 50 4.72 -2.81 14.16
CA MET A 50 5.23 -1.91 13.13
C MET A 50 6.69 -2.20 12.80
N GLU A 51 7.54 -2.39 13.81
CA GLU A 51 8.93 -2.80 13.65
C GLU A 51 9.03 -4.14 12.93
N THR A 52 8.21 -5.11 13.34
CA THR A 52 8.14 -6.42 12.68
C THR A 52 7.82 -6.29 11.20
N LEU A 53 6.84 -5.46 10.85
CA LEU A 53 6.51 -5.20 9.45
C LEU A 53 7.66 -4.51 8.71
N LYS A 54 8.28 -3.48 9.31
CA LYS A 54 9.44 -2.79 8.72
C LYS A 54 10.56 -3.78 8.41
N TYR A 55 10.89 -4.68 9.34
CA TYR A 55 11.88 -5.72 9.13
C TYR A 55 11.50 -6.66 7.99
N PHE A 56 10.25 -7.14 7.98
CA PHE A 56 9.76 -8.02 6.93
C PHE A 56 9.87 -7.37 5.54
N ILE A 57 9.44 -6.12 5.41
CA ILE A 57 9.50 -5.37 4.14
C ILE A 57 10.95 -5.16 3.68
N LYS A 58 11.87 -4.82 4.59
CA LYS A 58 13.30 -4.67 4.29
C LYS A 58 13.96 -5.98 3.85
N MET A 59 13.41 -7.12 4.23
CA MET A 59 13.88 -8.45 3.80
C MET A 59 13.31 -8.89 2.45
N LEU A 60 12.36 -8.16 1.87
CA LEU A 60 11.82 -8.51 0.56
C LEU A 60 12.92 -8.39 -0.50
N PRO A 61 13.12 -9.42 -1.36
CA PRO A 61 14.18 -9.37 -2.34
C PRO A 61 13.88 -8.32 -3.42
N THR A 62 14.90 -7.57 -3.82
CA THR A 62 14.87 -6.75 -5.02
C THR A 62 15.34 -7.56 -6.23
N GLN A 63 15.07 -7.05 -7.44
CA GLN A 63 15.53 -7.69 -8.68
C GLN A 63 17.07 -7.72 -8.83
N ASN A 64 17.79 -6.93 -8.02
CA ASN A 64 19.25 -6.90 -8.02
C ASN A 64 19.85 -7.94 -7.05
N ASP A 65 19.05 -8.46 -6.11
CA ASP A 65 19.52 -9.41 -5.09
C ASP A 65 19.53 -10.86 -5.60
N LEU A 66 18.88 -11.12 -6.75
CA LEU A 66 18.66 -12.45 -7.29
C LEU A 66 19.19 -12.58 -8.72
N ASP A 67 19.46 -13.82 -9.14
CA ASP A 67 19.76 -14.11 -10.54
C ASP A 67 18.60 -13.62 -11.43
N PRO A 68 18.86 -12.92 -12.55
CA PRO A 68 17.83 -12.40 -13.44
C PRO A 68 16.75 -13.40 -13.87
N TYR A 69 17.10 -14.70 -13.88
CA TYR A 69 16.16 -15.78 -14.11
C TYR A 69 14.95 -15.76 -13.16
N PHE A 70 15.13 -15.30 -11.91
CA PHE A 70 14.10 -15.24 -10.87
C PHE A 70 13.39 -13.88 -10.78
N ASN A 71 13.75 -12.88 -11.59
CA ASN A 71 13.15 -11.54 -11.50
C ASN A 71 11.64 -11.55 -11.79
N SER A 72 11.21 -12.35 -12.77
CA SER A 72 9.79 -12.53 -13.10
C SER A 72 8.97 -13.16 -11.96
N PHE A 73 9.64 -13.87 -11.06
CA PHE A 73 9.03 -14.51 -9.91
C PHE A 73 8.78 -13.51 -8.77
N ILE A 74 9.72 -12.60 -8.51
CA ILE A 74 9.61 -11.61 -7.43
C ILE A 74 8.39 -10.72 -7.58
N ASP A 75 8.12 -10.24 -8.79
CA ASP A 75 6.95 -9.40 -9.02
C ASP A 75 5.63 -10.15 -8.80
N LYS A 76 5.60 -11.48 -9.06
CA LYS A 76 4.44 -12.32 -8.77
C LYS A 76 4.28 -12.59 -7.28
N ALA A 77 5.37 -12.84 -6.57
CA ALA A 77 5.35 -13.08 -5.14
C ALA A 77 4.92 -11.83 -4.34
N ILE A 78 5.43 -10.65 -4.72
CA ILE A 78 5.01 -9.37 -4.11
C ILE A 78 3.52 -9.10 -4.41
N LYS A 79 3.02 -9.44 -5.60
CA LYS A 79 1.57 -9.37 -5.89
C LYS A 79 0.74 -10.32 -5.02
N GLY A 80 1.25 -11.52 -4.73
CA GLY A 80 0.60 -12.43 -3.77
C GLY A 80 0.50 -11.80 -2.37
N LEU A 81 1.57 -11.13 -1.95
CA LEU A 81 1.65 -10.44 -0.66
C LEU A 81 0.66 -9.27 -0.57
N MET A 82 0.43 -8.51 -1.66
CA MET A 82 -0.58 -7.42 -1.71
C MET A 82 -1.98 -7.87 -1.23
N GLY A 83 -2.35 -9.14 -1.45
CA GLY A 83 -3.66 -9.67 -1.09
C GLY A 83 -3.85 -9.95 0.40
N CYS A 84 -2.77 -10.07 1.19
CA CYS A 84 -2.85 -10.42 2.61
C CYS A 84 -2.15 -9.43 3.54
N ILE A 85 -1.20 -8.64 3.04
CA ILE A 85 -0.48 -7.66 3.84
C ILE A 85 -1.37 -6.48 4.19
N GLN A 86 -1.20 -5.96 5.41
CA GLN A 86 -1.81 -4.71 5.84
C GLN A 86 -0.71 -3.73 6.24
N LEU A 87 -0.90 -2.46 5.90
CA LEU A 87 0.09 -1.40 6.14
C LEU A 87 -0.45 -0.36 7.13
N PRO A 88 0.44 0.23 7.95
CA PRO A 88 0.05 1.19 8.96
C PRO A 88 -0.25 2.54 8.32
N ILE A 89 -1.40 3.12 8.66
CA ILE A 89 -1.82 4.44 8.19
C ILE A 89 -1.75 5.47 9.33
N ILE A 90 -1.75 6.74 8.96
CA ILE A 90 -1.86 7.85 9.90
C ILE A 90 -3.28 7.84 10.47
N SER A 91 -3.37 7.71 11.79
CA SER A 91 -4.65 7.84 12.51
C SER A 91 -4.98 9.31 12.71
N GLU A 92 -6.18 9.71 12.27
CA GLU A 92 -6.68 11.09 12.45
C GLU A 92 -7.20 11.34 13.87
N LYS A 93 -7.58 10.27 14.59
CA LYS A 93 -8.32 10.38 15.86
C LYS A 93 -7.44 10.15 17.09
N ASP A 94 -6.38 9.36 16.94
CA ASP A 94 -5.57 8.93 18.06
C ASP A 94 -4.15 8.61 17.58
N GLN A 95 -3.16 9.42 17.97
CA GLN A 95 -1.77 9.27 17.52
C GLN A 95 -1.15 7.95 18.01
N ASP A 96 -1.65 7.40 19.11
CA ASP A 96 -1.13 6.18 19.72
C ASP A 96 -1.76 4.89 19.15
N ASN A 97 -2.85 4.99 18.36
CA ASN A 97 -3.50 3.81 17.80
C ASN A 97 -3.20 3.67 16.30
N ILE A 98 -2.36 2.69 15.96
CA ILE A 98 -2.00 2.39 14.58
C ILE A 98 -3.16 1.63 13.91
N GLN A 99 -3.74 2.24 12.88
CA GLN A 99 -4.70 1.59 12.01
C GLN A 99 -4.01 0.90 10.84
N TRP A 100 -4.58 -0.21 10.37
CA TRP A 100 -3.99 -1.08 9.35
C TRP A 100 -4.97 -1.32 8.20
N VAL A 101 -4.55 -1.04 6.97
CA VAL A 101 -5.40 -1.19 5.77
C VAL A 101 -4.66 -1.87 4.62
N SER A 102 -5.37 -2.23 3.56
CA SER A 102 -4.75 -2.82 2.36
C SER A 102 -3.81 -1.82 1.67
N PRO A 103 -2.66 -2.25 1.12
CA PRO A 103 -1.79 -1.40 0.30
C PRO A 103 -2.50 -0.66 -0.81
N THR A 104 -3.55 -1.25 -1.40
CA THR A 104 -4.30 -0.63 -2.50
C THR A 104 -5.08 0.62 -2.10
N GLN A 105 -5.34 0.77 -0.80
CA GLN A 105 -5.96 1.94 -0.17
C GLN A 105 -4.93 2.91 0.40
N CYS A 106 -3.64 2.59 0.27
CA CYS A 106 -2.56 3.34 0.87
C CYS A 106 -1.92 4.30 -0.12
N VAL A 107 -1.63 5.50 0.37
CA VAL A 107 -0.95 6.55 -0.35
C VAL A 107 0.27 7.00 0.44
N PHE A 108 1.38 7.24 -0.25
CA PHE A 108 2.54 7.88 0.35
C PHE A 108 3.00 9.07 -0.47
N VAL A 109 3.67 9.98 0.22
CA VAL A 109 4.15 11.26 -0.29
C VAL A 109 5.53 11.50 0.31
N ARG A 110 6.49 11.93 -0.52
CA ARG A 110 7.82 12.37 -0.08
C ARG A 110 7.89 13.88 0.16
N ASP A 111 7.08 14.65 -0.56
CA ASP A 111 7.02 16.10 -0.43
C ASP A 111 5.97 16.52 0.60
N SER A 112 6.40 17.04 1.75
CA SER A 112 5.48 17.46 2.80
C SER A 112 4.52 18.57 2.36
N PHE A 113 4.85 19.39 1.36
CA PHE A 113 3.94 20.43 0.84
C PHE A 113 2.70 19.83 0.16
N ILE A 114 2.82 18.66 -0.47
CA ILE A 114 1.67 17.97 -1.07
C ILE A 114 0.61 17.64 -0.01
N ARG A 115 1.02 17.26 1.20
CA ARG A 115 0.10 16.93 2.30
C ARG A 115 -0.64 18.16 2.84
N GLN A 116 -0.06 19.34 2.70
CA GLN A 116 -0.72 20.60 3.07
C GLN A 116 -1.84 20.95 2.09
N ILE A 117 -1.66 20.62 0.81
CA ILE A 117 -2.65 20.86 -0.25
C ILE A 117 -3.72 19.76 -0.24
N PHE A 118 -3.30 18.53 0.01
CA PHE A 118 -4.12 17.34 -0.10
C PHE A 118 -4.26 16.69 1.28
N THR A 119 -5.24 17.16 2.06
CA THR A 119 -5.46 16.69 3.42
C THR A 119 -5.95 15.24 3.46
N SER A 120 -5.82 14.58 4.61
CA SER A 120 -6.34 13.22 4.82
C SER A 120 -7.85 13.13 4.56
N ASP A 121 -8.62 14.14 5.00
CA ASP A 121 -10.06 14.23 4.74
C ASP A 121 -10.40 14.23 3.24
N LEU A 122 -9.64 14.99 2.45
CA LEU A 122 -9.84 15.09 1.01
C LEU A 122 -9.47 13.78 0.33
N LEU A 123 -8.39 13.13 0.78
CA LEU A 123 -7.97 11.83 0.27
C LEU A 123 -9.02 10.74 0.55
N LEU A 124 -9.58 10.73 1.76
CA LEU A 124 -10.60 9.76 2.15
C LEU A 124 -11.92 10.00 1.42
N SER A 125 -12.43 11.24 1.43
CA SER A 125 -13.74 11.58 0.85
C SER A 125 -13.81 11.38 -0.67
N HIS A 126 -12.75 11.73 -1.40
CA HIS A 126 -12.75 11.65 -2.86
C HIS A 126 -12.13 10.36 -3.42
N PHE A 127 -11.22 9.71 -2.69
CA PHE A 127 -10.46 8.57 -3.22
C PHE A 127 -10.54 7.31 -2.37
N ASN A 128 -11.21 7.36 -1.21
CA ASN A 128 -11.28 6.26 -0.24
C ASN A 128 -9.89 5.68 0.09
N ASN A 129 -8.90 6.58 0.20
CA ASN A 129 -7.51 6.24 0.45
C ASN A 129 -7.02 6.91 1.73
N TYR A 130 -5.92 6.39 2.27
CA TYR A 130 -5.31 6.84 3.51
C TYR A 130 -3.82 7.11 3.33
N TYR A 131 -3.30 8.08 4.07
CA TYR A 131 -1.85 8.29 4.14
C TYR A 131 -1.18 7.19 4.96
N LEU A 132 -0.12 6.61 4.40
CA LEU A 132 0.76 5.71 5.13
C LEU A 132 1.48 6.45 6.26
N ASN A 133 1.68 5.73 7.36
CA ASN A 133 2.45 6.20 8.50
C ASN A 133 3.86 6.65 8.05
N GLU A 134 4.27 7.85 8.46
CA GLU A 134 5.51 8.47 7.98
C GLU A 134 6.76 7.72 8.41
N GLN A 135 6.78 7.23 9.64
CA GLN A 135 7.91 6.44 10.15
C GLN A 135 8.07 5.14 9.33
N PHE A 136 6.96 4.56 8.88
CA PHE A 136 6.99 3.40 8.00
C PHE A 136 7.51 3.75 6.60
N VAL A 137 7.00 4.82 5.98
CA VAL A 137 7.41 5.27 4.63
C VAL A 137 8.89 5.64 4.57
N ASN A 138 9.41 6.29 5.61
CA ASN A 138 10.80 6.74 5.65
C ASN A 138 11.81 5.61 5.71
N GLU A 139 11.41 4.44 6.20
CA GLU A 139 12.29 3.29 6.37
C GLU A 139 12.15 2.22 5.27
N CYS A 140 11.13 2.31 4.43
CA CYS A 140 10.86 1.33 3.38
C CYS A 140 11.29 1.83 2.00
N ASP A 141 11.74 0.90 1.15
CA ASP A 141 12.03 1.18 -0.25
C ASP A 141 10.74 1.52 -1.01
N GLU A 142 10.80 2.61 -1.77
CA GLU A 142 9.65 3.13 -2.49
C GLU A 142 9.13 2.18 -3.58
N ASN A 143 10.03 1.51 -4.30
CA ASN A 143 9.66 0.58 -5.36
C ASN A 143 8.92 -0.62 -4.76
N ILE A 144 9.31 -1.06 -3.56
CA ILE A 144 8.60 -2.13 -2.86
C ILE A 144 7.19 -1.66 -2.49
N LEU A 145 7.03 -0.46 -1.92
CA LEU A 145 5.70 0.08 -1.61
C LEU A 145 4.80 0.17 -2.86
N ILE A 146 5.34 0.63 -3.98
CA ILE A 146 4.61 0.70 -5.25
C ILE A 146 4.21 -0.71 -5.73
N LYS A 147 5.13 -1.69 -5.70
CA LYS A 147 4.85 -3.07 -6.10
C LYS A 147 3.82 -3.75 -5.20
N LEU A 148 3.77 -3.38 -3.92
CA LEU A 148 2.75 -3.84 -2.98
C LEU A 148 1.37 -3.24 -3.28
N GLY A 149 1.28 -2.19 -4.10
CA GLY A 149 0.01 -1.57 -4.51
C GLY A 149 -0.22 -0.17 -3.95
N CYS A 150 0.71 0.37 -3.16
CA CYS A 150 0.60 1.74 -2.66
C CYS A 150 0.74 2.74 -3.79
N ARG A 151 -0.02 3.84 -3.72
CA ARG A 151 0.07 4.92 -4.70
C ARG A 151 1.01 6.01 -4.20
N ARG A 152 1.98 6.38 -5.04
CA ARG A 152 2.76 7.60 -4.83
C ARG A 152 1.93 8.80 -5.27
N LEU A 153 1.75 9.76 -4.37
CA LEU A 153 1.28 11.09 -4.74
C LEU A 153 2.46 11.99 -5.04
N ASP A 154 2.51 12.46 -6.27
CA ASP A 154 3.39 13.54 -6.74
C ASP A 154 2.54 14.66 -7.36
N PHE A 155 3.13 15.83 -7.59
CA PHE A 155 2.41 16.96 -8.20
C PHE A 155 1.79 16.60 -9.54
N SER A 156 2.44 15.72 -10.33
CA SER A 156 1.90 15.30 -11.62
C SER A 156 0.60 14.50 -11.49
N THR A 157 0.53 13.61 -10.50
CA THR A 157 -0.66 12.81 -10.18
C THR A 157 -1.75 13.69 -9.59
N ILE A 158 -1.40 14.65 -8.73
CA ILE A 158 -2.35 15.62 -8.15
C ILE A 158 -2.98 16.47 -9.25
N LEU A 159 -2.20 17.02 -10.17
CA LEU A 159 -2.73 17.80 -11.30
C LEU A 159 -3.69 16.98 -12.17
N LYS A 160 -3.38 15.69 -12.40
CA LYS A 160 -4.28 14.79 -13.12
C LYS A 160 -5.57 14.53 -12.34
N LEU A 161 -5.49 14.28 -11.03
CA LEU A 161 -6.64 14.07 -10.16
C LEU A 161 -7.53 15.32 -10.13
N ILE A 162 -6.95 16.50 -9.94
CA ILE A 162 -7.65 17.78 -9.98
C ILE A 162 -8.35 17.97 -11.32
N LYS A 163 -7.65 17.80 -12.46
CA LYS A 163 -8.28 17.91 -13.78
C LYS A 163 -9.45 16.94 -13.97
N THR A 164 -9.31 15.73 -13.44
CA THR A 164 -10.37 14.71 -13.52
C THR A 164 -11.59 15.14 -12.71
N LEU A 165 -11.39 15.63 -11.49
CA LEU A 165 -12.46 16.17 -10.63
C LEU A 165 -13.16 17.37 -11.28
N TYR A 166 -12.41 18.30 -11.88
CA TYR A 166 -13.01 19.43 -12.60
C TYR A 166 -13.85 18.97 -13.79
N THR A 167 -13.35 18.03 -14.58
CA THR A 167 -14.08 17.52 -15.76
C THR A 167 -15.35 16.77 -15.35
N GLN A 168 -15.32 16.04 -14.23
CA GLN A 168 -16.50 15.35 -13.68
C GLN A 168 -17.55 16.34 -13.16
N ASN A 169 -17.13 17.38 -12.46
CA ASN A 169 -18.03 18.43 -12.00
C ASN A 169 -18.67 19.17 -13.18
N ASP A 170 -17.91 19.53 -14.22
CA ASP A 170 -18.46 20.18 -15.42
C ASP A 170 -19.52 19.31 -16.12
N GLN A 171 -19.34 17.98 -16.13
CA GLN A 171 -20.32 17.04 -16.68
C GLN A 171 -21.59 16.95 -15.83
N GLU A 172 -21.47 16.93 -14.50
CA GLU A 172 -22.63 16.97 -13.59
C GLU A 172 -23.41 18.29 -13.67
N TYR A 173 -22.73 19.43 -13.78
CA TYR A 173 -23.38 20.73 -13.97
C TYR A 173 -24.07 20.80 -15.33
N SER A 174 -23.44 20.31 -16.40
CA SER A 174 -24.06 20.26 -17.72
C SER A 174 -25.34 19.41 -17.73
N THR A 175 -25.32 18.21 -17.15
CA THR A 175 -26.52 17.34 -17.07
C THR A 175 -27.64 17.91 -16.20
N LYS A 176 -27.31 18.54 -15.07
CA LYS A 176 -28.32 19.22 -14.23
C LYS A 176 -28.97 20.38 -14.99
N THR A 177 -28.20 21.13 -15.77
CA THR A 177 -28.74 22.24 -16.58
C THR A 177 -29.67 21.73 -17.67
N THR A 178 -29.31 20.67 -18.39
CA THR A 178 -30.19 20.05 -19.41
C THR A 178 -31.47 19.47 -18.80
N THR A 179 -31.39 18.88 -17.61
CA THR A 179 -32.55 18.29 -16.93
C THR A 179 -33.51 19.37 -16.39
N ILE A 180 -32.97 20.49 -15.91
CA ILE A 180 -33.76 21.66 -15.49
C ILE A 180 -34.44 22.29 -16.71
N GLU A 181 -33.72 22.48 -17.82
CA GLU A 181 -34.31 23.02 -19.05
C GLU A 181 -35.41 22.10 -19.63
N GLN A 182 -35.21 20.77 -19.62
CA GLN A 182 -36.23 19.81 -20.06
C GLN A 182 -37.45 19.76 -19.12
N SER A 183 -37.25 19.94 -17.81
CA SER A 183 -38.37 19.98 -16.85
C SER A 183 -39.13 21.32 -16.90
N PHE A 184 -38.48 22.43 -17.21
CA PHE A 184 -39.16 23.70 -17.50
C PHE A 184 -39.96 23.66 -18.82
N ILE A 185 -39.45 23.01 -19.87
CA ILE A 185 -40.16 22.85 -21.15
C ILE A 185 -41.39 21.95 -20.99
N ASN A 186 -41.31 20.88 -20.21
CA ASN A 186 -42.45 20.00 -19.93
C ASN A 186 -43.50 20.59 -18.96
N PHE A 187 -43.20 21.70 -18.29
CA PHE A 187 -44.14 22.38 -17.39
C PHE A 187 -44.91 23.53 -18.09
N ILE A 188 -44.45 23.95 -19.27
CA ILE A 188 -45.01 25.08 -20.05
C ILE A 188 -45.84 24.59 -21.26
N LEU A 189 -45.83 23.29 -21.56
CA LEU A 189 -46.70 22.63 -22.55
C LEU A 189 -47.86 21.89 -21.86
#